data_AF-A0A5B9PGI8-F1
#
_entry.id   AF-A0A5B9PGI8-F1
#
_cell.length_a   1.000
_cell.length_b   1.000
_cell.length_c   1.000
_cell.angle_alpha   90.00
_cell.angle_beta   90.00
_cell.angle_gamma   90.00
#
_symmetry.space_group_name_H-M   'P 1'
#
loop_
_entity.id
_entity.type
_entity.pdbx_description
1 polymer ?
#
loop_
_entity_poly.entity_id
_entity_poly.type
_entity_poly.pdbx_seq_one_letter_code
_entity_poly.pdbx_strand_id
1 'polypeptide(L)'
;MTAAVVKLAVIAVIFISIVSYSIVEHRRWQDKWSPISDDEFMLRCSAGTNRDIALRVRRIVSEQLGVDYYRVYPEQSFVDDLGCD
;
A
#
# COMPACT_ATOMS: atom_id res chain seq x y z
N MET A 1 -26.96 8.63 33.64
CA MET A 1 -25.82 9.39 33.06
C MET A 1 -24.59 8.49 32.81
N THR A 2 -24.34 7.44 33.59
CA THR A 2 -23.17 6.55 33.44
C THR A 2 -23.17 5.70 32.17
N ALA A 3 -24.30 5.09 31.78
CA ALA A 3 -24.35 4.16 30.64
C ALA A 3 -24.04 4.80 29.27
N ALA A 4 -24.52 6.03 29.02
CA ALA A 4 -24.24 6.74 27.77
C ALA A 4 -22.76 7.13 27.67
N VAL A 5 -22.18 7.61 28.77
CA VAL A 5 -20.75 7.96 28.86
C VAL A 5 -19.87 6.72 28.63
N VAL A 6 -20.22 5.58 29.22
CA VAL A 6 -19.50 4.31 29.00
C VAL A 6 -19.57 3.86 27.54
N LYS A 7 -20.74 3.94 26.89
CA LYS A 7 -20.87 3.58 25.46
C LYS A 7 -20.02 4.48 24.56
N LEU A 8 -20.03 5.79 24.80
CA LEU A 8 -19.21 6.74 24.04
C LEU A 8 -17.71 6.48 24.25
N ALA A 9 -17.31 6.18 25.48
CA ALA A 9 -15.91 5.84 25.77
C ALA A 9 -15.47 4.57 25.03
N VAL A 10 -16.30 3.52 24.98
CA VAL A 10 -16.00 2.29 24.23
C VAL A 10 -15.85 2.56 22.74
N ILE A 11 -16.78 3.33 22.15
CA ILE A 11 -16.71 3.71 20.73
C ILE A 11 -15.44 4.51 20.43
N ALA A 12 -15.10 5.47 21.30
CA ALA A 12 -13.88 6.26 21.16
C ALA A 12 -12.63 5.39 21.20
N VAL A 13 -12.54 4.42 22.12
CA VAL A 13 -11.41 3.48 22.20
C VAL A 13 -11.31 2.63 20.94
N ILE A 14 -12.43 2.06 20.46
CA ILE A 14 -12.44 1.27 19.22
C ILE A 14 -11.95 2.11 18.04
N PHE A 15 -12.46 3.34 17.90
CA PHE A 15 -12.07 4.24 16.83
C PHE A 15 -10.57 4.58 16.89
N ILE A 16 -10.06 4.91 18.08
CA ILE A 16 -8.62 5.19 18.28
C ILE A 16 -7.78 3.97 17.94
N SER A 17 -8.20 2.76 18.33
CA SER A 17 -7.49 1.52 18.00
C SER A 17 -7.44 1.27 16.49
N ILE A 18 -8.56 1.46 15.78
CA ILE A 18 -8.62 1.31 14.32
C ILE A 18 -7.69 2.32 13.64
N VAL A 19 -7.80 3.61 13.99
CA VAL A 19 -6.95 4.66 13.40
C VAL A 19 -5.47 4.40 13.68
N SER A 20 -5.12 4.01 14.91
CA SER A 20 -3.75 3.70 15.29
C SER A 20 -3.20 2.50 14.51
N TYR A 21 -4.00 1.45 14.34
CA TYR A 21 -3.65 0.28 13.54
C TYR A 21 -3.40 0.67 12.07
N SER A 22 -4.32 1.41 11.45
CA SER A 22 -4.18 1.88 10.07
C SER A 22 -2.94 2.77 9.87
N ILE A 23 -2.59 3.63 10.83
CA ILE A 23 -1.37 4.46 10.75
C ILE A 23 -0.12 3.58 10.83
N VAL A 24 -0.07 2.62 11.75
CA VAL A 24 1.09 1.73 11.92
C VAL A 24 1.27 0.84 10.69
N GLU A 25 0.18 0.31 10.16
CA GLU A 25 0.17 -0.52 8.95
C GLU A 25 0.61 0.29 7.73
N HIS A 26 0.09 1.51 7.56
CA HIS A 26 0.50 2.38 6.46
C HIS A 26 2.00 2.73 6.54
N ARG A 27 2.53 3.00 7.74
CA ARG A 27 3.97 3.21 7.93
C ARG A 27 4.78 1.96 7.60
N ARG A 28 4.36 0.80 8.10
CA ARG A 28 5.02 -0.49 7.79
C ARG A 28 5.03 -0.76 6.29
N TRP A 29 3.95 -0.45 5.59
CA TRP A 29 3.87 -0.59 4.14
C TRP A 29 4.83 0.38 3.44
N GLN A 30 4.90 1.63 3.88
CA GLN A 30 5.84 2.62 3.34
C GLN A 30 7.31 2.25 3.59
N ASP A 31 7.61 1.61 4.73
CA ASP A 31 8.95 1.13 5.07
C ASP A 31 9.33 -0.11 4.25
N LYS A 32 8.37 -1.03 4.03
CA LYS A 32 8.55 -2.23 3.20
C LYS A 32 8.80 -1.87 1.73
N TRP A 33 8.07 -0.88 1.21
CA TRP A 33 8.07 -0.52 -0.21
C TRP A 33 8.60 0.90 -0.42
N SER A 34 9.90 1.12 -0.18
CA SER A 34 10.56 2.40 -0.44
C SER A 34 10.41 2.84 -1.90
N PRO A 35 10.49 4.12 -2.25
CA PRO A 35 10.47 4.54 -3.66
C PRO A 35 11.67 3.97 -4.43
N ILE A 36 11.45 3.36 -5.60
CA ILE A 36 12.48 2.84 -6.51
C ILE A 36 12.42 3.49 -7.88
N SER A 37 13.58 3.67 -8.50
CA SER A 37 13.70 4.23 -9.85
C SER A 37 13.22 3.26 -10.93
N ASP A 38 13.13 3.73 -12.17
CA ASP A 38 12.79 2.86 -13.31
C ASP A 38 13.88 1.81 -13.58
N ASP A 39 15.14 2.16 -13.40
CA ASP A 39 16.25 1.20 -13.59
C ASP A 39 16.25 0.13 -12.51
N GLU A 40 16.01 0.49 -11.26
CA GLU A 40 15.91 -0.48 -10.16
C GLU A 40 14.69 -1.39 -10.33
N PHE A 41 13.55 -0.83 -10.75
CA PHE A 41 12.37 -1.61 -11.11
C PHE A 41 12.69 -2.63 -12.22
N MET A 42 13.38 -2.20 -13.29
CA MET A 42 13.76 -3.08 -14.39
C MET A 42 14.76 -4.16 -13.99
N LEU A 43 15.65 -3.89 -13.02
CA LEU A 43 16.57 -4.88 -12.47
C LEU A 43 15.86 -5.99 -11.69
N ARG A 44 14.68 -5.69 -11.13
CA ARG A 44 13.84 -6.67 -10.42
C ARG A 44 12.91 -7.46 -11.35
N CYS A 45 12.69 -6.97 -12.57
CA CYS A 45 11.94 -7.71 -13.58
C CYS A 45 12.69 -8.97 -14.05
N SER A 46 11.94 -9.95 -14.56
CA SER A 46 12.53 -11.17 -15.12
C SER A 46 13.35 -10.88 -16.38
N ALA A 47 14.38 -11.68 -16.63
CA ALA A 47 15.24 -11.53 -17.81
C ALA A 47 14.42 -11.62 -19.10
N GLY A 48 14.68 -10.71 -20.05
CA GLY A 48 13.94 -10.61 -21.31
C GLY A 48 12.65 -9.78 -21.23
N THR A 49 12.33 -9.21 -20.07
CA THR A 49 11.21 -8.26 -19.94
C THR A 49 11.45 -7.03 -20.82
N ASN A 50 10.47 -6.71 -21.67
CA ASN A 50 10.51 -5.49 -22.47
C ASN A 50 10.31 -4.25 -21.58
N ARG A 51 11.27 -3.33 -21.61
CA ARG A 51 11.30 -2.12 -20.77
C ARG A 51 10.06 -1.25 -20.95
N ASP A 52 9.70 -0.95 -22.19
CA ASP A 52 8.60 -0.01 -22.47
C ASP A 52 7.25 -0.59 -22.00
N ILE A 53 7.05 -1.90 -22.19
CA ILE A 53 5.86 -2.59 -21.72
C ILE A 53 5.83 -2.60 -20.18
N ALA A 54 6.94 -2.93 -19.52
CA ALA A 54 6.99 -3.03 -18.07
C ALA A 54 6.74 -1.69 -17.38
N LEU A 55 7.37 -0.60 -17.84
CA LEU A 55 7.14 0.75 -17.30
C LEU A 55 5.72 1.24 -17.59
N ARG A 56 5.14 0.85 -18.73
CA ARG A 56 3.74 1.15 -19.04
C ARG A 56 2.78 0.43 -18.08
N VAL A 57 3.00 -0.85 -17.83
CA VAL A 57 2.21 -1.63 -16.86
C VAL A 57 2.36 -1.03 -15.46
N ARG A 58 3.58 -0.68 -15.05
CA ARG A 58 3.85 0.00 -13.78
C ARG A 58 3.02 1.29 -13.63
N ARG A 59 2.94 2.10 -14.69
CA ARG A 59 2.10 3.31 -14.72
C ARG A 59 0.62 2.99 -14.60
N ILE A 60 0.12 1.99 -15.34
CA ILE A 60 -1.28 1.58 -15.26
C ILE A 60 -1.63 1.15 -13.83
N VAL A 61 -0.80 0.34 -13.19
CA VAL A 61 -1.03 -0.11 -11.80
C VAL A 61 -1.10 1.09 -10.85
N SER A 62 -0.16 2.03 -10.96
CA SER A 62 -0.15 3.26 -10.17
C SER A 62 -1.43 4.08 -10.36
N GLU A 63 -1.84 4.32 -11.60
CA GLU A 63 -3.01 5.13 -11.92
C GLU A 63 -4.33 4.46 -11.51
N GLN A 64 -4.47 3.16 -11.74
CA GLN A 64 -5.72 2.43 -11.46
C GLN A 64 -5.92 2.17 -9.97
N LEU A 65 -4.83 1.94 -9.22
CA LEU A 65 -4.90 1.60 -7.80
C LEU A 65 -4.63 2.80 -6.88
N GLY A 66 -4.27 3.96 -7.44
CA GLY A 66 -3.92 5.15 -6.66
C GLY A 66 -2.63 4.99 -5.85
N VAL A 67 -1.79 4.03 -6.21
CA VAL A 67 -0.50 3.76 -5.56
C VAL A 67 0.57 4.65 -6.18
N ASP A 68 1.50 5.17 -5.38
CA ASP A 68 2.64 5.94 -5.87
C ASP A 68 3.43 5.14 -6.91
N TYR A 69 3.67 5.72 -8.09
CA TYR A 69 4.40 5.08 -9.19
C TYR A 69 5.73 4.47 -8.77
N TYR A 70 6.48 5.19 -7.94
CA TYR A 70 7.79 4.75 -7.47
C TYR A 70 7.70 3.64 -6.42
N ARG A 71 6.51 3.37 -5.88
CA ARG A 71 6.25 2.29 -4.90
C ARG A 71 5.50 1.09 -5.49
N VAL A 72 5.40 1.03 -6.81
CA VAL A 72 4.98 -0.18 -7.55
C VAL A 72 6.21 -1.05 -7.82
N TYR A 73 6.13 -2.32 -7.39
CA TYR A 73 7.19 -3.31 -7.48
C TYR A 73 6.73 -4.55 -8.29
N PRO A 74 7.62 -5.20 -9.07
CA PRO A 74 7.27 -6.41 -9.83
C PRO A 74 6.81 -7.60 -8.97
N GLU A 75 7.33 -7.71 -7.75
CA GLU A 75 7.09 -8.82 -6.81
C GLU A 75 5.85 -8.64 -5.91
N GLN A 76 5.16 -7.50 -6.01
CA GLN A 76 3.97 -7.24 -5.20
C GLN A 76 2.81 -8.17 -5.58
N SER A 77 2.13 -8.71 -4.56
CA SER A 77 0.84 -9.37 -4.74
C SER A 77 -0.24 -8.31 -4.94
N PHE A 78 -1.04 -8.45 -6.01
CA PHE A 78 -2.21 -7.57 -6.20
C PHE A 78 -3.19 -7.65 -5.02
N VAL A 79 -3.36 -8.84 -4.43
CA VAL A 79 -4.28 -9.06 -3.31
C VAL A 79 -3.62 -8.62 -2.01
N ASP A 80 -2.48 -9.21 -1.66
CA ASP A 80 -1.92 -9.07 -0.31
C ASP A 80 -1.17 -7.74 -0.09
N ASP A 81 -0.57 -7.17 -1.13
CA ASP A 81 0.24 -5.95 -1.03
C ASP A 81 -0.47 -4.70 -1.58
N LEU A 82 -1.37 -4.87 -2.55
CA LEU A 82 -2.08 -3.77 -3.23
C LEU A 82 -3.58 -3.71 -2.93
N GLY A 83 -4.14 -4.69 -2.20
CA GLY A 83 -5.54 -4.67 -1.74
C GLY A 83 -6.57 -4.76 -2.87
N CYS A 84 -6.29 -5.57 -3.90
CA CYS A 84 -7.22 -5.86 -5.00
C CYS A 84 -8.04 -7.14 -4.72
N ASP A 85 -8.89 -7.12 -3.70
CA ASP A 85 -9.84 -8.19 -3.33
C ASP A 85 -11.33 -7.79 -3.46
#